data_AF-A0A2D9VSN6-F1
#
_entry.id   AF-A0A2D9VSN6-F1
#
_cell.length_a   1.000
_cell.length_b   1.000
_cell.length_c   1.000
_cell.angle_alpha   90.00
_cell.angle_beta   90.00
_cell.angle_gamma   90.00
#
_symmetry.space_group_name_H-M   'P 1'
#
loop_
_entity.id
_entity.type
_entity.pdbx_description
1 polymer ?
#
loop_
_entity_poly.entity_id
_entity_poly.type
_entity_poly.pdbx_seq_one_letter_code
_entity_poly.pdbx_strand_id
1 'polypeptide(L)'
;DWLRYLVTVGAKQDPDGWRWKIDPTLRFGPSGAWRPEWAIPRLRGLRVPYLGVIGTVEEEMGWGTTPEEAFPILPDGAEFHALADTGHFVHIERPEDIASLVADFLRRVL
;
A
#
# COMPACT_ATOMS: atom_id res chain seq x y z
N ASP A 1 -13.35 -12.86 -1.00
CA ASP A 1 -14.42 -11.96 -0.52
C ASP A 1 -14.07 -10.48 -0.55
N TRP A 2 -12.81 -10.10 -0.32
CA TRP A 2 -12.37 -8.70 -0.35
C TRP A 2 -12.72 -7.94 -1.65
N LEU A 3 -12.60 -8.57 -2.82
CA LEU A 3 -12.93 -7.92 -4.10
C LEU A 3 -14.43 -7.58 -4.19
N ARG A 4 -15.30 -8.43 -3.63
CA ARG A 4 -16.75 -8.16 -3.58
C ARG A 4 -17.03 -6.95 -2.71
N TYR A 5 -16.36 -6.84 -1.56
CA TYR A 5 -16.43 -5.65 -0.72
C TYR A 5 -15.95 -4.40 -1.47
N LEU A 6 -14.76 -4.46 -2.09
CA LEU A 6 -14.20 -3.32 -2.83
C LEU A 6 -15.14 -2.84 -3.95
N VAL A 7 -15.76 -3.76 -4.70
CA VAL A 7 -16.73 -3.42 -5.75
C VAL A 7 -17.93 -2.67 -5.17
N THR A 8 -18.48 -3.08 -4.03
CA THR A 8 -19.64 -2.36 -3.43
C THR A 8 -19.31 -0.93 -2.98
N VAL A 9 -18.05 -0.67 -2.61
CA VAL A 9 -17.59 0.65 -2.18
C VAL A 9 -17.17 1.51 -3.37
N GLY A 10 -16.32 0.97 -4.25
CA GLY A 10 -15.65 1.67 -5.33
C GLY A 10 -16.39 1.69 -6.66
N ALA A 11 -17.40 0.84 -6.84
CA ALA A 11 -18.22 0.80 -8.05
C ALA A 11 -19.67 1.19 -7.76
N LYS A 12 -20.42 1.46 -8.83
CA LYS A 12 -21.87 1.63 -8.81
C LYS A 12 -22.51 0.54 -9.68
N GLN A 13 -23.75 0.20 -9.36
CA GLN A 13 -24.55 -0.67 -10.20
C GLN A 13 -25.30 0.18 -11.23
N ASP A 14 -25.01 -0.02 -12.50
CA ASP A 14 -25.72 0.54 -13.65
C ASP A 14 -26.59 -0.57 -14.32
N PRO A 15 -27.50 -0.24 -15.25
CA PRO A 15 -28.36 -1.22 -15.91
C PRO A 15 -27.62 -2.35 -16.64
N ASP A 16 -26.38 -2.12 -17.07
CA ASP A 16 -25.54 -3.10 -17.77
C ASP A 16 -24.51 -3.80 -16.87
N GLY A 17 -24.54 -3.55 -15.56
CA GLY A 17 -23.69 -4.22 -14.57
C GLY A 17 -22.97 -3.27 -13.63
N TRP A 18 -21.87 -3.74 -13.03
CA TRP A 18 -21.05 -2.94 -12.13
C TRP A 18 -20.02 -2.13 -12.91
N ARG A 19 -19.94 -0.83 -12.60
CA ARG A 19 -18.94 0.07 -13.18
C ARG A 19 -18.17 0.77 -12.08
N TRP A 20 -16.84 0.75 -12.17
CA TRP A 20 -15.99 1.52 -11.27
C TRP A 20 -16.35 3.01 -11.34
N LYS A 21 -16.42 3.66 -10.17
CA LYS A 21 -16.66 5.11 -10.08
C LYS A 21 -15.44 5.93 -10.50
N ILE A 22 -14.26 5.31 -10.47
CA ILE A 22 -13.00 5.92 -10.88
C ILE A 22 -13.04 6.22 -12.38
N ASP A 23 -12.44 7.35 -12.77
CA ASP A 23 -12.31 7.70 -14.19
C ASP A 23 -11.43 6.66 -14.88
N PRO A 24 -11.91 5.97 -15.94
CA PRO A 24 -11.14 4.95 -16.64
C PRO A 24 -9.92 5.51 -17.38
N THR A 25 -9.82 6.83 -17.53
CA THR A 25 -8.67 7.53 -18.13
C THR A 25 -7.70 8.09 -17.09
N LEU A 26 -7.95 7.87 -15.80
CA LEU A 26 -7.05 8.27 -14.73
C LEU A 26 -5.69 7.59 -14.93
N ARG A 27 -4.62 8.40 -14.97
CA ARG A 27 -3.26 7.86 -14.89
C ARG A 27 -2.87 7.70 -13.44
N PHE A 28 -2.52 6.47 -13.07
CA PHE A 28 -1.94 6.17 -11.77
C PHE A 28 -0.47 6.61 -11.70
N GLY A 29 -0.02 7.03 -10.52
CA GLY A 29 1.32 7.59 -10.30
C GLY A 29 1.32 9.09 -9.97
N PRO A 30 2.52 9.71 -9.86
CA PRO A 30 2.63 11.11 -9.46
C PRO A 30 2.11 12.02 -10.57
N SER A 31 1.24 12.96 -10.19
CA SER A 31 0.91 14.09 -11.06
C SER A 31 1.98 15.17 -10.95
N GLY A 32 2.44 15.70 -12.08
CA GLY A 32 3.36 16.86 -12.12
C GLY A 32 4.82 16.51 -11.86
N ALA A 33 5.60 17.47 -11.38
CA ALA A 33 7.07 17.35 -11.22
C ALA A 33 7.51 16.59 -9.95
N TRP A 34 6.62 15.84 -9.30
CA TRP A 34 6.94 15.16 -8.05
C TRP A 34 7.92 14.00 -8.27
N ARG A 35 8.90 13.89 -7.38
CA ARG A 35 9.97 12.89 -7.41
C ARG A 35 10.12 12.25 -6.02
N PRO A 36 9.95 10.92 -5.87
CA PRO A 36 10.06 10.23 -4.57
C PRO A 36 11.38 10.51 -3.85
N GLU A 37 12.46 10.71 -4.61
CA GLU A 37 13.81 10.95 -4.11
C GLU A 37 13.92 12.18 -3.21
N TRP A 38 13.01 13.15 -3.36
CA TRP A 38 12.95 14.34 -2.50
C TRP A 38 12.42 14.05 -1.09
N ALA A 39 11.70 12.94 -0.91
CA ALA A 39 11.15 12.51 0.38
C ALA A 39 12.09 11.54 1.11
N ILE A 40 12.91 10.77 0.39
CA ILE A 40 13.78 9.73 0.96
C ILE A 40 14.66 10.24 2.13
N PRO A 41 15.35 11.40 2.04
CA PRO A 41 16.16 11.89 3.16
C PRO A 41 15.33 12.16 4.43
N ARG A 42 14.08 12.62 4.27
CA ARG A 42 13.17 12.86 5.39
C ARG A 42 12.66 11.55 5.99
N LEU A 43 12.32 10.57 5.15
CA LEU A 43 11.91 9.23 5.57
C LEU A 43 13.02 8.59 6.41
N ARG A 44 14.25 8.51 5.89
CA ARG A 44 15.41 7.96 6.63
C ARG A 44 15.70 8.67 7.95
N GLY A 45 15.36 9.96 8.05
CA GLY A 45 15.57 10.76 9.25
C GLY A 45 14.51 10.57 10.35
N LEU A 46 13.45 9.79 10.11
CA LEU A 46 12.43 9.51 11.13
C LEU A 46 13.04 8.76 12.31
N ARG A 47 12.73 9.21 13.53
CA ARG A 47 13.18 8.58 14.79
C ARG A 47 12.06 7.91 15.57
N VAL A 48 10.84 7.95 15.05
CA VAL A 48 9.69 7.25 15.62
C VAL A 48 9.72 5.80 15.16
N PRO A 49 9.17 4.86 15.93
CA PRO A 49 8.96 3.50 15.47
C PRO A 49 8.23 3.49 14.13
N TYR A 50 8.73 2.69 13.19
CA TYR A 50 8.21 2.63 11.82
C TYR A 50 7.91 1.19 11.42
N LEU A 51 6.67 0.94 10.96
CA LEU A 51 6.24 -0.32 10.37
C LEU A 51 5.97 -0.08 8.87
N GLY A 52 6.78 -0.68 8.01
CA GLY A 52 6.58 -0.71 6.57
C GLY A 52 5.97 -2.04 6.14
N VAL A 53 4.94 -1.99 5.28
CA VAL A 53 4.32 -3.18 4.70
C VAL A 53 4.18 -2.97 3.20
N ILE A 54 4.63 -3.94 2.39
CA ILE A 54 4.57 -3.89 0.93
C ILE A 54 3.97 -5.19 0.37
N GLY A 55 3.17 -5.07 -0.69
CA GLY A 55 2.71 -6.23 -1.47
C GLY A 55 3.73 -6.63 -2.53
N THR A 56 3.77 -7.91 -2.90
CA THR A 56 4.73 -8.42 -3.90
C THR A 56 4.17 -8.53 -5.31
N VAL A 57 2.85 -8.33 -5.50
CA VAL A 57 2.22 -8.37 -6.82
C VAL A 57 2.28 -6.98 -7.43
N GLU A 58 2.95 -6.88 -8.58
CA GLU A 58 2.94 -5.65 -9.38
C GLU A 58 1.53 -5.38 -9.91
N GLU A 59 1.08 -4.14 -9.77
CA GLU A 59 -0.25 -3.72 -10.13
C GLU A 59 -0.26 -2.26 -10.61
N GLU A 60 -1.27 -1.90 -11.41
CA GLU A 60 -1.30 -0.65 -12.17
C GLU A 60 -1.41 0.62 -11.31
N MET A 61 -2.03 0.52 -10.13
CA MET A 61 -2.12 1.60 -9.13
C MET A 61 -0.86 1.71 -8.26
N GLY A 62 0.07 0.77 -8.44
CA GLY A 62 1.29 0.63 -7.68
C GLY A 62 2.41 1.45 -8.28
N TRP A 63 3.47 1.58 -7.50
CA TRP A 63 4.67 2.29 -7.92
C TRP A 63 5.76 1.36 -8.45
N GLY A 64 5.44 0.06 -8.57
CA GLY A 64 6.39 -0.98 -8.98
C GLY A 64 7.57 -1.18 -8.03
N THR A 65 7.59 -0.49 -6.89
CA THR A 65 8.69 -0.57 -5.93
C THR A 65 8.79 -1.98 -5.36
N THR A 66 9.95 -2.60 -5.49
CA THR A 66 10.18 -3.93 -4.94
C THR A 66 10.56 -3.86 -3.46
N PRO A 67 10.42 -4.95 -2.69
CA PRO A 67 10.95 -5.04 -1.33
C PRO A 67 12.45 -4.70 -1.26
N GLU A 68 13.23 -5.11 -2.25
CA GLU A 68 14.68 -4.87 -2.34
C GLU A 68 15.02 -3.39 -2.57
N GLU A 69 14.15 -2.66 -3.27
CA GLU A 69 14.28 -1.22 -3.48
C GLU A 69 13.80 -0.41 -2.27
N ALA A 70 12.75 -0.89 -1.59
CA ALA A 70 12.16 -0.24 -0.42
C ALA A 70 13.05 -0.39 0.83
N PHE A 71 13.57 -1.57 1.10
CA PHE A 71 14.31 -1.85 2.34
C PHE A 71 15.47 -0.86 2.61
N PRO A 72 16.33 -0.50 1.63
CA PRO A 72 17.43 0.44 1.84
C PRO A 72 17.01 1.88 2.15
N ILE A 73 15.76 2.27 1.87
CA ILE A 73 15.28 3.65 2.06
C ILE A 73 14.51 3.85 3.36
N LEU A 74 14.25 2.78 4.10
CA LEU A 74 13.53 2.84 5.38
C LEU A 74 14.35 3.54 6.48
N PRO A 75 13.69 4.07 7.52
CA PRO A 75 14.37 4.56 8.72
C PRO A 75 15.15 3.46 9.43
N ASP A 76 16.20 3.85 10.16
CA ASP A 76 16.96 2.92 10.99
C ASP A 76 16.06 2.26 12.05
N GLY A 77 16.14 0.93 12.16
CA GLY A 77 15.33 0.15 13.09
C GLY A 77 13.86 -0.03 12.66
N ALA A 78 13.50 0.31 11.42
CA ALA A 78 12.19 0.02 10.88
C ALA A 78 11.90 -1.49 10.86
N GLU A 79 10.67 -1.85 11.20
CA GLU A 79 10.12 -3.16 10.94
C GLU A 79 9.54 -3.18 9.51
N PHE A 80 9.85 -4.23 8.74
CA PHE A 80 9.44 -4.30 7.34
C PHE A 80 8.93 -5.69 6.97
N HIS A 81 7.77 -5.73 6.33
CA HIS A 81 7.13 -6.96 5.87
C HIS A 81 6.77 -6.87 4.39
N ALA A 82 7.21 -7.86 3.61
CA ALA A 82 6.75 -8.07 2.24
C ALA A 82 5.71 -9.21 2.25
N LEU A 83 4.46 -8.90 1.91
CA LEU A 83 3.38 -9.88 1.86
C LEU A 83 3.28 -10.49 0.48
N ALA A 84 3.61 -11.78 0.40
CA ALA A 84 3.45 -12.58 -0.80
C ALA A 84 1.99 -12.58 -1.30
N ASP A 85 1.82 -12.59 -2.62
CA ASP A 85 0.53 -12.71 -3.29
C ASP A 85 -0.48 -11.62 -2.89
N THR A 86 0.00 -10.39 -2.70
CA THR A 86 -0.83 -9.21 -2.43
C THR A 86 -0.42 -8.00 -3.27
N GLY A 87 -1.42 -7.22 -3.71
CA GLY A 87 -1.24 -6.00 -4.50
C GLY A 87 -1.39 -4.71 -3.68
N HIS A 88 -1.89 -3.65 -4.33
CA HIS A 88 -2.02 -2.30 -3.76
C HIS A 88 -2.72 -2.27 -2.41
N PHE A 89 -3.76 -3.09 -2.29
CA PHE A 89 -4.71 -3.00 -1.20
C PHE A 89 -4.42 -4.10 -0.17
N VAL A 90 -3.15 -4.27 0.23
CA VAL A 90 -2.73 -5.29 1.22
C VAL A 90 -3.64 -5.36 2.45
N HIS A 91 -4.11 -4.21 2.93
CA HIS A 91 -5.01 -4.07 4.08
C HIS A 91 -6.46 -4.51 3.84
N ILE A 92 -6.90 -4.59 2.58
CA ILE A 92 -8.21 -5.11 2.16
C ILE A 92 -8.08 -6.58 1.74
N GLU A 93 -6.97 -6.94 1.10
CA GLU A 93 -6.68 -8.29 0.58
C GLU A 93 -6.38 -9.29 1.70
N ARG A 94 -5.65 -8.86 2.75
CA ARG A 94 -5.25 -9.67 3.91
C ARG A 94 -5.55 -8.94 5.23
N PRO A 95 -6.82 -8.63 5.52
CA PRO A 95 -7.17 -7.76 6.64
C PRO A 95 -6.75 -8.33 7.99
N GLU A 96 -6.85 -9.65 8.20
CA GLU A 96 -6.46 -10.30 9.44
C GLU A 96 -4.94 -10.28 9.66
N ASP A 97 -4.15 -10.52 8.61
CA ASP A 97 -2.69 -10.51 8.67
C ASP A 97 -2.19 -9.09 9.00
N ILE A 98 -2.72 -8.08 8.31
CA ILE A 98 -2.39 -6.68 8.54
C ILE A 98 -2.81 -6.22 9.94
N ALA A 99 -4.02 -6.56 10.37
CA ALA A 99 -4.49 -6.23 11.71
C ALA A 99 -3.59 -6.83 12.80
N SER A 100 -3.16 -8.08 12.61
CA SER A 100 -2.26 -8.77 13.54
C SER A 100 -0.89 -8.10 13.58
N LEU A 101 -0.28 -7.80 12.42
CA LEU A 101 1.00 -7.10 12.33
C LEU A 101 0.96 -5.73 13.01
N VAL A 102 -0.09 -4.95 12.76
CA VAL A 102 -0.26 -3.62 13.37
C VAL A 102 -0.47 -3.74 14.88
N ALA A 103 -1.32 -4.65 15.35
CA ALA A 103 -1.56 -4.84 16.77
C ALA A 103 -0.29 -5.30 17.51
N ASP A 104 0.48 -6.21 16.91
CA ASP A 104 1.75 -6.70 17.44
C ASP A 104 2.80 -5.60 17.51
N PHE A 105 2.94 -4.81 16.45
CA PHE A 105 3.83 -3.68 16.40
C PHE A 105 3.48 -2.65 17.48
N LEU A 106 2.20 -2.24 17.56
CA LEU A 106 1.74 -1.27 18.54
C LEU A 106 1.98 -1.74 19.98
N ARG A 107 1.76 -3.02 20.29
CA ARG A 107 2.04 -3.60 21.61
C ARG A 107 3.52 -3.58 22.01
N ARG A 108 4.44 -3.52 21.04
CA ARG A 108 5.89 -3.45 21.32
C ARG A 108 6.38 -2.02 21.51
N VAL A 109 5.70 -1.04 20.93
CA VAL A 109 6.20 0.35 20.81
C VAL A 109 5.41 1.38 21.63
N LEU A 110 4.23 0.99 22.14
CA LEU A 110 3.40 1.75 23.08
C LEU A 110 3.36 1.06 24.44
#